data_AF-A0A524MLM7-F1
#
_entry.id   AF-A0A524MLM7-F1
#
_cell.length_a   1.000
_cell.length_b   1.000
_cell.length_c   1.000
_cell.angle_alpha   90.00
_cell.angle_beta   90.00
_cell.angle_gamma   90.00
#
_symmetry.space_group_name_H-M   'P 1'
#
loop_
_entity.id
_entity.type
_entity.pdbx_description
1 polymer ?
#
loop_
_entity_poly.entity_id
_entity_poly.type
_entity_poly.pdbx_seq_one_letter_code
_entity_poly.pdbx_strand_id
1 'polypeptide(L)'
;MAGSKAMNKITRGDYLLAGVILVLSLGSFGLVGLGGVSAGPATVAVRVDGRLTATFDLSTDRTISPIPGGPDMSIEVKNGSVRVLTSNCPRGVC
;
A
#
# COMPACT_ATOMS: atom_id res chain seq x y z
N MET A 1 -41.71 11.92 36.95
CA MET A 1 -40.68 10.96 37.43
C MET A 1 -39.41 11.22 36.66
N ALA A 2 -38.52 12.08 37.18
CA ALA A 2 -37.27 12.42 36.52
C ALA A 2 -36.21 11.39 36.94
N GLY A 3 -35.91 10.43 36.07
CA GLY A 3 -34.82 9.48 36.25
C GLY A 3 -33.49 10.21 36.14
N SER A 4 -32.82 10.41 37.26
CA SER A 4 -31.47 10.95 37.33
C SER A 4 -30.52 9.98 36.63
N LYS A 5 -30.01 10.34 35.45
CA LYS A 5 -28.91 9.63 34.79
C LYS A 5 -27.71 9.65 35.73
N ALA A 6 -27.29 8.48 36.22
CA ALA A 6 -26.07 8.35 37.00
C ALA A 6 -24.90 8.87 36.16
N MET A 7 -24.26 9.93 36.64
CA MET A 7 -23.12 10.53 35.97
C MET A 7 -21.91 9.62 36.21
N ASN A 8 -21.46 8.92 35.16
CA ASN A 8 -20.29 8.05 35.24
C ASN A 8 -19.07 8.87 35.69
N LYS A 9 -18.57 8.63 36.90
CA LYS A 9 -17.33 9.22 37.38
C LYS A 9 -16.17 8.50 36.74
N ILE A 10 -15.44 9.20 35.87
CA ILE A 10 -14.21 8.71 35.27
C ILE A 10 -13.23 8.40 36.41
N THR A 11 -12.85 7.13 36.52
CA THR A 11 -11.95 6.63 37.56
C THR A 11 -10.52 6.56 37.03
N ARG A 12 -9.52 6.53 37.91
CA ARG A 12 -8.09 6.39 37.52
C ARG A 12 -7.84 5.19 36.60
N GLY A 13 -8.62 4.12 36.76
CA GLY A 13 -8.61 2.95 35.87
C GLY A 13 -9.05 3.25 34.44
N ASP A 14 -9.98 4.18 34.22
CA ASP A 14 -10.42 4.58 32.88
C ASP A 14 -9.32 5.34 32.13
N TYR A 15 -8.53 6.14 32.85
CA TYR A 15 -7.36 6.81 32.26
C TYR A 15 -6.27 5.81 31.87
N LEU A 16 -6.04 4.78 32.69
CA LEU A 16 -5.12 3.68 32.38
C LEU A 16 -5.58 2.91 31.14
N LEU A 17 -6.87 2.57 31.07
CA LEU A 17 -7.46 1.88 29.93
C LEU A 17 -7.36 2.72 28.65
N ALA A 18 -7.72 4.00 28.73
CA ALA A 18 -7.61 4.93 27.60
C ALA A 18 -6.16 5.07 27.11
N GLY A 19 -5.19 5.13 28.03
CA GLY A 19 -3.77 5.15 27.69
C GLY A 19 -3.31 3.91 26.94
N VAL A 20 -3.70 2.71 27.40
CA VAL A 20 -3.36 1.44 26.73
C VAL A 20 -3.96 1.37 25.32
N ILE A 21 -5.24 1.75 25.17
CA ILE A 21 -5.92 1.78 23.87
C ILE A 21 -5.21 2.75 22.92
N LEU A 22 -4.80 3.92 23.41
CA LEU A 22 -4.11 4.93 22.60
C LEU A 22 -2.73 4.44 22.13
N VAL A 23 -1.95 3.79 23.00
CA VAL A 23 -0.65 3.21 22.63
C VAL A 23 -0.80 2.08 21.62
N LEU A 24 -1.77 1.18 21.80
CA LEU A 24 -2.04 0.11 20.83
C LEU A 24 -2.48 0.67 19.47
N SER A 25 -3.31 1.71 19.46
CA SER A 25 -3.79 2.34 18.23
C SER A 25 -2.64 3.02 17.46
N LEU A 26 -1.78 3.78 18.14
CA LEU A 26 -0.61 4.42 17.54
C LEU A 26 0.43 3.40 17.08
N GLY A 27 0.66 2.33 17.84
CA GLY A 27 1.55 1.23 17.45
C GLY A 27 1.05 0.51 16.20
N SER A 28 -0.25 0.24 16.11
CA SER A 28 -0.88 -0.37 14.94
C SER A 28 -0.76 0.53 13.70
N PHE A 29 -1.03 1.83 13.84
CA PHE A 29 -0.88 2.79 12.75
C PHE A 29 0.57 2.94 12.29
N GLY A 30 1.54 2.92 13.22
CA GLY A 30 2.96 2.93 12.87
C GLY A 30 3.38 1.70 12.08
N LEU A 31 2.94 0.51 12.48
CA LEU A 31 3.25 -0.73 11.78
C LEU A 31 2.60 -0.82 10.40
N VAL A 32 1.35 -0.38 10.24
CA VAL A 32 0.62 -0.47 8.96
C VAL A 32 0.94 0.70 8.02
N GLY A 33 1.22 1.89 8.55
CA GLY A 33 1.48 3.10 7.78
C GLY A 33 2.94 3.30 7.35
N LEU A 34 3.90 2.81 8.14
CA LEU A 34 5.35 2.89 7.82
C LEU A 34 5.96 1.54 7.45
N GLY A 35 5.38 0.44 7.97
CA GLY A 35 5.70 -0.91 7.54
C GLY A 35 4.94 -1.23 6.27
N GLY A 36 5.29 -0.55 5.16
CA GLY A 36 5.09 -1.13 3.84
C GLY A 36 5.63 -2.55 3.92
N VAL A 37 4.73 -3.52 3.84
CA VAL A 37 5.05 -4.94 3.94
C VAL A 37 6.27 -5.19 3.08
N SER A 38 7.42 -5.41 3.70
CA SER A 38 8.63 -5.83 3.01
C SER A 38 8.41 -7.27 2.60
N ALA A 39 7.56 -7.47 1.59
CA ALA A 39 7.63 -8.64 0.76
C ALA A 39 9.07 -8.64 0.23
N GLY A 40 9.82 -9.70 0.52
CA GLY A 40 11.21 -9.86 0.06
C GLY A 40 11.35 -9.57 -1.44
N PRO A 41 12.59 -9.42 -1.96
CA PRO A 41 12.89 -8.76 -3.24
C PRO A 41 11.86 -9.09 -4.32
N ALA A 42 10.89 -8.19 -4.48
CA ALA A 42 9.78 -8.38 -5.37
C ALA A 42 10.24 -7.95 -6.76
N THR A 43 10.03 -8.82 -7.75
CA THR A 43 10.42 -8.54 -9.14
C THR A 43 9.21 -8.53 -10.05
N VAL A 44 9.17 -7.57 -10.97
CA VAL A 44 8.19 -7.48 -12.05
C VAL A 44 8.78 -8.20 -13.25
N ALA A 45 8.16 -9.30 -13.65
CA ALA A 45 8.47 -9.96 -14.91
C ALA A 45 7.54 -9.43 -16.01
N VAL A 46 8.11 -8.80 -17.04
CA VAL A 46 7.35 -8.37 -18.22
C VAL A 46 7.44 -9.46 -19.28
N ARG A 47 6.27 -10.01 -19.64
CA ARG A 47 6.14 -10.99 -20.72
C ARG A 47 5.35 -10.40 -21.87
N VAL A 48 5.89 -10.51 -23.08
CA VAL A 48 5.17 -10.17 -24.32
C VAL A 48 5.05 -11.44 -25.15
N ASP A 49 3.84 -11.74 -25.63
CA ASP A 49 3.52 -12.96 -26.38
C ASP A 49 4.00 -14.25 -25.70
N GLY A 50 3.91 -14.28 -24.36
CA GLY A 50 4.34 -15.42 -23.54
C GLY A 50 5.84 -15.52 -23.29
N ARG A 51 6.68 -14.70 -23.92
CA ARG A 51 8.13 -14.67 -23.73
C ARG A 51 8.53 -13.63 -22.68
N LEU A 52 9.42 -14.00 -21.76
CA LEU A 52 10.01 -13.06 -20.81
C LEU A 52 10.94 -12.09 -21.55
N THR A 53 10.59 -10.81 -21.54
CA THR A 53 11.35 -9.77 -22.25
C THR A 53 12.16 -8.90 -21.31
N ALA A 54 11.66 -8.68 -20.08
CA ALA A 54 12.38 -7.92 -19.07
C ALA A 54 12.00 -8.34 -17.66
N THR A 55 12.92 -8.13 -16.71
CA THR A 55 12.66 -8.28 -15.27
C THR A 55 13.14 -7.01 -14.57
N PHE A 56 12.30 -6.43 -13.72
CA PHE A 56 12.59 -5.22 -12.97
C PHE A 56 12.43 -5.45 -11.48
N ASP A 57 13.27 -4.81 -10.68
CA ASP A 57 13.15 -4.84 -9.23
C ASP A 57 12.13 -3.78 -8.78
N LEU A 58 11.12 -4.18 -7.98
CA LEU A 58 10.11 -3.27 -7.43
C LEU A 58 10.68 -2.32 -6.37
N SER A 59 11.86 -2.60 -5.81
CA SER A 59 12.53 -1.74 -4.83
C SER A 59 13.13 -0.47 -5.43
N THR A 60 13.30 -0.43 -6.75
CA THR A 60 13.88 0.73 -7.43
C THR A 60 12.81 1.50 -8.18
N ASP A 61 12.56 2.71 -7.72
CA ASP A 61 11.69 3.65 -8.40
C ASP A 61 12.24 3.96 -9.80
N ARG A 62 11.44 3.71 -10.82
CA ARG A 62 11.82 3.94 -12.22
C ARG A 62 10.59 4.03 -13.11
N THR A 63 10.72 4.79 -14.19
CA THR A 63 9.75 4.80 -15.28
C THR A 63 10.34 4.05 -16.47
N ILE A 64 9.57 3.13 -17.03
CA ILE A 64 9.95 2.32 -18.20
C ILE A 64 9.04 2.76 -19.34
N SER A 65 9.63 3.35 -20.38
CA SER A 65 8.94 3.81 -21.57
C SER A 65 9.89 3.83 -22.77
N PRO A 66 9.57 3.17 -23.89
CA PRO A 66 8.52 2.15 -24.04
C PRO A 66 8.91 0.81 -23.38
N ILE A 67 7.93 -0.06 -23.12
CA ILE A 67 8.23 -1.42 -22.66
C ILE A 67 9.04 -2.16 -23.75
N PRO A 68 10.21 -2.73 -23.41
CA PRO A 68 11.02 -3.44 -24.39
C PRO A 68 10.26 -4.64 -24.94
N GLY A 69 10.15 -4.70 -26.27
CA GLY A 69 9.48 -5.76 -27.01
C GLY A 69 7.97 -5.83 -26.83
N GLY A 70 7.33 -4.82 -26.25
CA GLY A 70 5.88 -4.71 -26.08
C GLY A 70 5.24 -3.59 -26.92
N PRO A 71 3.91 -3.41 -26.84
CA PRO A 71 3.21 -2.27 -27.45
C PRO A 71 3.65 -0.94 -26.82
N ASP A 72 3.33 0.20 -27.46
CA ASP A 72 3.57 1.55 -26.94
C ASP A 72 2.83 1.78 -25.61
N MET A 73 3.51 1.40 -24.54
CA MET A 73 3.04 1.40 -23.18
C MET A 73 4.17 1.84 -22.28
N SER A 74 3.81 2.61 -21.25
CA SER A 74 4.74 3.05 -20.21
C SER A 74 4.25 2.62 -18.83
N ILE A 75 5.19 2.18 -18.00
CA ILE A 75 4.93 1.74 -16.63
C ILE A 75 5.84 2.50 -15.66
N GLU A 76 5.28 2.86 -14.52
CA GLU A 76 5.99 3.41 -13.38
C GLU A 76 6.08 2.35 -12.29
N VAL A 77 7.30 2.05 -11.86
CA VAL A 77 7.56 1.33 -10.63
C VAL A 77 7.83 2.37 -9.57
N LYS A 78 7.02 2.40 -8.51
CA LYS A 78 7.16 3.37 -7.43
C LYS A 78 6.68 2.78 -6.12
N ASN A 79 7.49 2.93 -5.06
CA ASN A 79 7.17 2.45 -3.71
C ASN A 79 6.74 0.97 -3.68
N GLY A 80 7.45 0.09 -4.40
CA GLY A 80 7.10 -1.33 -4.41
C GLY A 80 5.81 -1.68 -5.17
N SER A 81 5.25 -0.74 -5.94
CA SER A 81 4.04 -0.93 -6.74
C SER A 81 4.29 -0.61 -8.21
N VAL A 82 3.51 -1.23 -9.11
CA VAL A 82 3.56 -0.96 -10.55
C VAL A 82 2.28 -0.27 -10.97
N ARG A 83 2.42 0.80 -11.74
CA ARG A 83 1.30 1.53 -12.33
C ARG A 83 1.53 1.74 -13.82
N VAL A 84 0.47 1.62 -14.61
CA VAL A 84 0.49 2.00 -16.03
C VAL A 84 0.27 3.51 -16.14
N LEU A 85 1.18 4.20 -16.83
CA LEU A 85 1.08 5.65 -17.05
C LEU A 85 0.35 5.95 -18.36
N THR A 86 0.82 5.36 -19.45
CA THR A 86 0.20 5.47 -20.77
C THR A 86 0.12 4.10 -21.42
N SER A 87 -0.97 3.85 -22.13
CA SER A 87 -1.13 2.65 -22.96
C SER A 87 -1.97 2.98 -24.19
N ASN A 88 -1.63 2.35 -25.32
CA ASN A 88 -2.46 2.34 -26.52
C ASN A 88 -3.45 1.16 -26.53
N CYS A 89 -3.75 0.60 -25.35
CA CYS A 89 -4.58 -0.58 -25.21
C CYS A 89 -6.05 -0.28 -25.54
N PRO A 90 -6.66 -0.94 -26.55
CA PRO A 90 -8.01 -0.62 -27.01
C PRO A 90 -9.10 -0.90 -25.98
N ARG A 91 -8.82 -1.69 -24.94
CA ARG A 91 -9.77 -2.05 -23.87
C ARG A 91 -9.52 -1.34 -22.53
N GLY A 92 -8.42 -0.60 -22.38
CA GLY A 92 -8.09 0.12 -21.13
C GLY A 92 -7.93 -0.77 -19.88
N VAL A 93 -7.69 -2.08 -20.04
CA VAL A 93 -7.42 -3.05 -18.94
C VAL A 93 -5.92 -3.27 -18.74
N CYS A 94 -5.13 -2.35 -19.27
CA CYS A 94 -3.72 -2.15 -18.97
C CYS A 94 -3.71 -1.18 -17.77
#